data_AF-A0A672RS11-F1
#
_entry.id   AF-A0A672RS11-F1
#
_cell.length_a   1.000
_cell.length_b   1.000
_cell.length_c   1.000
_cell.angle_alpha   90.00
_cell.angle_beta   90.00
_cell.angle_gamma   90.00
#
_symmetry.space_group_name_H-M   'P 1'
#
loop_
_entity.id
_entity.type
_entity.pdbx_description
1 polymer ?
#
loop_
_entity_poly.entity_id
_entity_poly.type
_entity_poly.pdbx_seq_one_letter_code
_entity_poly.pdbx_strand_id
1 'polypeptide(L)'
;MAPEVISRLPYGTEVDIWSLGIMVIEMVDGEPPYFNEPPLQAMRRIRDNLPPRLKESHKVSSVLRAFLELMLVREPSQRASALELLQHSFLKLSGPPACIVPLMRHYRHR
;
A
#
# COMPACT_ATOMS: atom_id res chain seq x y z
N MET A 1 -9.61 -1.48 -1.13
CA MET A 1 -10.48 -0.57 -1.90
C MET A 1 -10.10 0.86 -1.57
N ALA A 2 -10.03 1.74 -2.56
CA ALA A 2 -9.77 3.16 -2.35
C ALA A 2 -10.98 3.89 -1.71
N PRO A 3 -10.78 4.97 -0.92
CA PRO A 3 -11.87 5.68 -0.24
C PRO A 3 -12.97 6.18 -1.18
N GLU A 4 -12.59 6.70 -2.36
CA GLU A 4 -13.51 7.21 -3.38
C GLU A 4 -14.40 6.12 -3.99
N VAL A 5 -13.89 4.89 -4.12
CA VAL A 5 -14.65 3.72 -4.57
C VAL A 5 -15.70 3.35 -3.51
N ILE A 6 -15.31 3.33 -2.24
CA ILE A 6 -16.23 3.04 -1.12
C ILE A 6 -17.31 4.12 -1.01
N SER A 7 -16.95 5.38 -1.26
CA SER A 7 -17.86 6.52 -1.33
C SER A 7 -18.74 6.55 -2.58
N ARG A 8 -18.57 5.59 -3.51
CA ARG A 8 -19.31 5.50 -4.79
C ARG A 8 -19.17 6.76 -5.65
N LEU A 9 -18.01 7.42 -5.57
CA LEU A 9 -17.68 8.55 -6.44
C LEU A 9 -17.16 8.02 -7.79
N PRO A 10 -17.23 8.82 -8.88
CA PRO A 10 -16.49 8.52 -10.09
C PRO A 10 -15.00 8.37 -9.78
N TYR A 11 -14.37 7.36 -10.36
CA TYR A 11 -12.96 7.06 -10.11
C TYR A 11 -12.25 6.65 -11.42
N GLY A 12 -10.93 6.82 -11.43
CA GLY A 12 -10.06 6.42 -12.54
C GLY A 12 -9.01 5.41 -12.08
N THR A 13 -7.84 5.44 -12.72
CA THR A 13 -6.72 4.52 -12.46
C THR A 13 -6.04 4.74 -11.10
N GLU A 14 -6.33 5.86 -10.43
CA GLU A 14 -5.72 6.23 -9.14
C GLU A 14 -6.07 5.23 -8.04
N VAL A 15 -7.18 4.50 -8.17
CA VAL A 15 -7.64 3.49 -7.21
C VAL A 15 -6.68 2.31 -7.10
N ASP A 16 -5.97 2.01 -8.19
CA ASP A 16 -4.95 0.95 -8.22
C ASP A 16 -3.72 1.37 -7.42
N ILE A 17 -3.36 2.66 -7.46
CA ILE A 17 -2.25 3.21 -6.67
C ILE A 17 -2.55 3.11 -5.17
N TRP A 18 -3.77 3.42 -4.75
CA TRP A 18 -4.17 3.21 -3.36
C TRP A 18 -4.06 1.74 -2.98
N SER A 19 -4.57 0.85 -3.83
CA SER A 19 -4.56 -0.60 -3.59
C SER A 19 -3.12 -1.14 -3.50
N LEU A 20 -2.20 -0.62 -4.31
CA LEU A 20 -0.76 -0.89 -4.20
C LEU A 20 -0.20 -0.41 -2.85
N GLY A 21 -0.58 0.77 -2.37
CA GLY A 21 -0.18 1.24 -1.04
C GLY A 21 -0.65 0.31 0.09
N ILE A 22 -1.87 -0.22 0.02
CA ILE A 22 -2.38 -1.23 0.96
C ILE A 22 -1.56 -2.53 0.85
N MET A 23 -1.24 -2.98 -0.37
CA MET A 23 -0.39 -4.17 -0.58
C MET A 23 1.02 -3.97 -0.02
N VAL A 24 1.58 -2.76 -0.08
CA VAL A 24 2.86 -2.44 0.57
C VAL A 24 2.76 -2.55 2.08
N ILE A 25 1.67 -2.10 2.70
CA ILE A 25 1.42 -2.34 4.13
C ILE A 25 1.39 -3.85 4.40
N GLU A 26 0.68 -4.63 3.60
CA GLU A 26 0.59 -6.09 3.76
C GLU A 26 1.97 -6.78 3.63
N MET A 27 2.81 -6.36 2.69
CA MET A 27 4.17 -6.90 2.56
C MET A 27 5.07 -6.63 3.77
N VAL A 28 4.81 -5.53 4.51
CA VAL A 28 5.61 -5.13 5.68
C VAL A 28 5.02 -5.69 6.97
N ASP A 29 3.72 -5.51 7.18
CA ASP A 29 3.01 -5.83 8.43
C ASP A 29 2.38 -7.23 8.40
N GLY A 30 2.38 -7.91 7.24
CA GLY A 30 1.83 -9.26 7.03
C GLY A 30 0.32 -9.32 6.81
N GLU A 31 -0.39 -8.22 7.00
CA GLU A 31 -1.84 -8.11 6.81
C GLU A 31 -2.23 -6.68 6.39
N PRO A 32 -3.35 -6.50 5.66
CA PRO A 32 -3.86 -5.17 5.36
C PRO A 32 -4.39 -4.46 6.61
N PRO A 33 -4.58 -3.13 6.59
CA PRO A 33 -5.18 -2.42 7.71
C PRO A 33 -6.61 -2.94 7.98
N TYR A 34 -6.95 -3.05 9.27
CA TYR A 34 -8.26 -3.50 9.73
C TYR A 34 -8.62 -4.94 9.36
N PHE A 35 -7.63 -5.81 9.11
CA PHE A 35 -7.83 -7.21 8.71
C PHE A 35 -8.75 -8.01 9.65
N ASN A 36 -8.67 -7.77 10.96
CA ASN A 36 -9.48 -8.45 11.97
C ASN A 36 -10.88 -7.84 12.18
N GLU A 37 -11.26 -6.82 11.39
CA GLU A 37 -12.58 -6.19 11.49
C GLU A 37 -13.57 -6.76 10.46
N PRO A 38 -14.88 -6.77 10.75
CA PRO A 38 -15.89 -7.08 9.76
C PRO A 38 -15.73 -6.21 8.50
N PRO A 39 -15.91 -6.76 7.27
CA PRO A 39 -15.63 -6.03 6.03
C PRO A 39 -16.32 -4.66 5.92
N LEU A 40 -17.58 -4.57 6.35
CA LEU A 40 -18.34 -3.31 6.36
C LEU A 40 -17.79 -2.27 7.35
N GLN A 41 -17.15 -2.71 8.44
CA GLN A 41 -16.51 -1.83 9.41
C GLN A 41 -15.16 -1.33 8.89
N ALA A 42 -14.34 -2.23 8.34
CA ALA A 42 -13.07 -1.88 7.69
C ALA A 42 -13.28 -0.86 6.56
N MET A 43 -14.29 -1.08 5.70
CA MET A 43 -14.62 -0.13 4.63
C MET A 43 -15.02 1.25 5.16
N ARG A 44 -15.81 1.31 6.25
CA ARG A 44 -16.17 2.58 6.90
C ARG A 44 -14.93 3.29 7.45
N ARG A 45 -14.01 2.57 8.08
CA ARG A 45 -12.75 3.16 8.57
C ARG A 45 -11.88 3.70 7.44
N ILE A 46 -11.74 2.96 6.33
CA ILE A 46 -11.00 3.45 5.15
C ILE A 46 -11.65 4.72 4.60
N ARG A 47 -12.98 4.78 4.56
CA ARG A 47 -13.71 5.96 4.08
C ARG A 47 -13.57 7.15 5.02
N ASP A 48 -13.65 6.95 6.34
CA ASP A 48 -13.86 8.06 7.29
C ASP A 48 -12.58 8.51 8.01
N ASN A 49 -11.57 7.65 8.14
CA ASN A 49 -10.35 7.94 8.89
C ASN A 49 -9.24 8.53 8.02
N LEU A 50 -8.19 9.03 8.68
CA LEU A 50 -6.91 9.33 8.03
C LEU A 50 -6.33 8.08 7.35
N PRO A 51 -5.49 8.25 6.31
CA PRO A 51 -4.81 7.14 5.67
C PRO A 51 -4.12 6.20 6.67
N PRO A 52 -4.20 4.87 6.46
CA PRO A 52 -3.55 3.92 7.34
C PRO A 52 -2.02 4.10 7.29
N ARG A 53 -1.37 3.79 8.40
CA ARG A 53 0.09 3.85 8.55
C ARG A 53 0.60 2.47 8.94
N LEU A 54 1.88 2.21 8.63
CA LEU A 54 2.58 1.00 9.08
C LEU A 54 2.59 0.91 10.61
N LYS A 55 2.32 -0.28 11.15
CA LYS A 55 2.30 -0.53 12.60
C LYS A 55 3.65 -0.21 13.24
N GLU A 56 4.73 -0.67 12.61
CA GLU A 56 6.10 -0.48 13.08
C GLU A 56 6.89 0.47 12.15
N SER A 57 6.34 1.65 11.90
CA SER A 57 6.93 2.66 11.00
C SER A 57 8.40 3.03 11.28
N HIS A 58 8.89 2.80 12.49
CA HIS A 58 10.29 3.03 12.87
C HIS A 58 11.26 1.95 12.35
N LYS A 59 10.77 0.75 12.02
CA LYS A 59 11.58 -0.35 11.48
C LYS A 59 11.78 -0.27 9.96
N VAL A 60 11.09 0.63 9.29
CA VAL A 60 11.21 0.83 7.85
C VAL A 60 12.04 2.06 7.50
N SER A 61 12.71 1.99 6.34
CA SER A 61 13.50 3.10 5.83
C SER A 61 12.62 4.33 5.56
N SER A 62 13.19 5.52 5.71
CA SER A 62 12.51 6.78 5.36
C SER A 62 12.09 6.81 3.89
N VAL A 63 12.88 6.21 2.99
CA VAL A 63 12.57 6.13 1.56
C VAL A 63 11.35 5.26 1.26
N LEU A 64 11.13 4.15 1.99
CA LEU A 64 9.90 3.36 1.84
C LEU A 64 8.69 4.13 2.39
N ARG A 65 8.85 4.82 3.53
CA ARG A 65 7.78 5.65 4.10
C ARG A 65 7.33 6.75 3.14
N ALA A 66 8.28 7.49 2.57
CA ALA A 66 7.99 8.53 1.58
C ALA A 66 7.28 7.96 0.33
N PHE A 67 7.70 6.77 -0.14
CA PHE A 67 7.02 6.09 -1.25
C PHE A 67 5.56 5.76 -0.92
N LEU A 68 5.30 5.27 0.30
CA LEU A 68 3.95 4.92 0.76
C LEU A 68 3.05 6.15 0.92
N GLU A 69 3.59 7.26 1.41
CA GLU A 69 2.87 8.53 1.59
C GLU A 69 2.35 9.09 0.25
N LEU A 70 3.04 8.84 -0.87
CA LEU A 70 2.58 9.23 -2.21
C LEU A 70 1.40 8.37 -2.72
N MET A 71 1.26 7.14 -2.22
CA MET A 71 0.23 6.20 -2.64
C MET A 71 -1.05 6.30 -1.80
N LEU A 72 -0.89 6.48 -0.48
CA LEU A 72 -2.01 6.53 0.47
C LEU A 72 -2.52 7.96 0.68
N VAL A 73 -2.82 8.64 -0.43
CA VAL A 73 -3.42 9.98 -0.44
C VAL A 73 -4.93 9.87 -0.67
N ARG A 74 -5.74 10.48 0.20
CA ARG A 74 -7.20 10.40 0.12
C ARG A 74 -7.76 11.09 -1.13
N GLU A 75 -7.26 12.27 -1.42
CA GLU A 75 -7.64 13.04 -2.61
C GLU A 75 -7.00 12.40 -3.86
N PRO A 76 -7.78 11.79 -4.78
CA PRO A 76 -7.21 11.06 -5.91
C PRO A 76 -6.37 11.95 -6.82
N SER A 77 -6.75 13.23 -6.98
CA SER A 77 -6.00 14.19 -7.81
C SER A 77 -4.62 14.57 -7.26
N GLN A 78 -4.36 14.30 -5.97
CA GLN A 78 -3.07 14.54 -5.31
C GLN A 78 -2.28 13.23 -5.12
N ARG A 79 -2.85 12.09 -5.48
CA ARG A 79 -2.20 10.78 -5.39
C ARG A 79 -1.25 10.62 -6.56
N ALA A 80 -0.04 10.12 -6.30
CA ALA A 80 0.94 9.95 -7.36
C ALA A 80 0.44 8.96 -8.41
N SER A 81 0.74 9.23 -9.68
CA SER A 81 0.52 8.31 -10.79
C SER A 81 1.55 7.17 -10.80
N ALA A 82 1.24 6.09 -11.51
CA ALA A 82 2.19 4.99 -11.72
C ALA A 82 3.51 5.48 -12.34
N LEU A 83 3.44 6.43 -13.28
CA LEU A 83 4.63 6.97 -13.96
C LEU A 83 5.53 7.75 -13.01
N GLU A 84 4.94 8.54 -12.11
CA GLU A 84 5.71 9.28 -11.08
C GLU A 84 6.35 8.31 -10.08
N LEU A 85 5.62 7.28 -9.65
CA LEU A 85 6.13 6.28 -8.71
C LEU A 85 7.31 5.49 -9.30
N LEU A 86 7.32 5.23 -10.62
CA LEU A 86 8.45 4.60 -11.31
C LEU A 86 9.77 5.39 -11.17
N GLN A 87 9.70 6.70 -10.96
CA GLN A 87 10.88 7.56 -10.79
C GLN A 87 11.33 7.66 -9.32
N HIS A 88 10.56 7.12 -8.38
CA HIS A 88 10.86 7.26 -6.96
C HIS A 88 12.11 6.47 -6.54
N SER A 89 12.94 7.07 -5.69
CA SER A 89 14.22 6.47 -5.23
C SER A 89 14.06 5.11 -4.54
N PHE A 90 12.88 4.78 -4.00
CA PHE A 90 12.61 3.47 -3.42
C PHE A 90 12.80 2.33 -4.44
N LEU A 91 12.36 2.52 -5.68
CA LEU A 91 12.43 1.47 -6.70
C LEU A 91 13.86 1.24 -7.20
N LYS A 92 14.79 2.17 -6.95
CA LYS A 92 16.23 1.94 -7.20
C LYS A 92 16.83 0.85 -6.31
N LEU A 93 16.12 0.46 -5.24
CA LEU A 93 16.50 -0.63 -4.34
C LEU A 93 16.00 -2.00 -4.82
N SER A 94 15.32 -2.08 -5.97
CA SER A 94 14.83 -3.35 -6.51
C SER A 94 16.01 -4.29 -6.82
N GLY A 95 15.90 -5.55 -6.37
CA GLY A 95 16.87 -6.59 -6.70
C GLY A 95 16.56 -7.31 -8.02
N PRO A 96 17.49 -8.15 -8.52
CA PRO A 96 17.23 -9.03 -9.66
C PRO A 96 16.18 -10.09 -9.29
N PRO A 97 15.53 -10.76 -10.27
CA PRO A 97 14.52 -11.79 -9.99
C PRO A 97 14.95 -12.87 -8.99
N ALA A 98 16.25 -13.20 -8.98
CA ALA A 98 16.84 -14.17 -8.06
C ALA A 98 16.66 -13.82 -6.57
N CYS A 99 16.50 -12.54 -6.20
CA CYS A 99 16.36 -12.14 -4.80
C CYS A 99 15.04 -12.60 -4.15
N ILE A 100 14.02 -12.93 -4.95
CA ILE A 100 12.72 -13.41 -4.46
C ILE A 100 12.71 -14.94 -4.24
N VAL A 101 13.59 -15.69 -4.90
CA VAL A 101 13.65 -17.17 -4.81
C VAL A 101 13.77 -17.69 -3.36
N PRO A 102 14.60 -17.11 -2.47
CA PRO A 102 14.69 -17.57 -1.09
C PRO A 102 13.36 -17.46 -0.32
N LEU A 103 12.55 -16.45 -0.63
CA LEU A 103 11.23 -16.26 0.00
C LEU A 103 10.31 -17.43 -0.33
N MET A 104 10.25 -17.86 -1.59
CA MET A 104 9.44 -19.00 -2.01
C MET A 104 9.89 -20.32 -1.35
N ARG A 105 11.20 -20.53 -1.22
CA ARG A 105 11.76 -21.75 -0.63
C ARG A 105 11.46 -21.85 0.87
N HIS A 106 11.53 -20.74 1.59
CA HIS A 106 11.28 -20.71 3.02
C HIS A 106 9.85 -21.16 3.37
N TYR A 107 8.86 -20.79 2.55
CA TYR A 107 7.45 -21.17 2.76
C TYR A 107 7.09 -22.55 2.21
N ARG A 108 7.89 -23.14 1.33
CA ARG A 108 7.61 -24.49 0.78
C ARG A 108 7.89 -25.62 1.77
N HIS A 109 8.62 -25.33 2.85
CA HIS A 109 9.00 -26.30 3.89
C HIS A 109 8.26 -26.08 5.22
N ARG A 110 7.22 -25.24 5.24
CA ARG A 110 6.28 -25.10 6.34
C ARG A 110 4.94 -25.72 5.99
#